data_AF-A0A523SIS9-F1
#
_entry.id   AF-A0A523SIS9-F1
#
_cell.length_a   1.000
_cell.length_b   1.000
_cell.length_c   1.000
_cell.angle_alpha   90.00
_cell.angle_beta   90.00
_cell.angle_gamma   90.00
#
_symmetry.space_group_name_H-M   'P 1'
#
loop_
_entity.id
_entity.type
_entity.pdbx_description
1 polymer ?
#
loop_
_entity_poly.entity_id
_entity_poly.type
_entity_poly.pdbx_seq_one_letter_code
_entity_poly.pdbx_strand_id
1 'polypeptide(L)'
;MGTRQISLSVNDVPIEIDYFVQGFIDHVMGGILVSLEGTGEIKTLDVSIEGDEVRINLNGAVVPINPFVNKIIRNTVAGMVSSLKGVSEINSMRISIRR
;
A
#
# COMPACT_ATOMS: atom_id res chain seq x y z
N MET A 1 -20.88 -9.98 1.36
CA MET A 1 -19.70 -9.16 0.99
C MET A 1 -18.66 -9.38 2.08
N GLY A 2 -17.54 -10.03 1.79
CA GLY A 2 -16.48 -10.26 2.80
C GLY A 2 -15.68 -8.98 3.06
N THR A 3 -15.33 -8.73 4.32
CA THR A 3 -14.41 -7.67 4.74
C THR A 3 -13.00 -7.97 4.23
N ARG A 4 -12.37 -7.03 3.53
CA ARG A 4 -10.96 -7.17 3.12
C ARG A 4 -10.06 -7.17 4.35
N GLN A 5 -9.10 -8.07 4.38
CA GLN A 5 -8.05 -8.11 5.40
C GLN A 5 -6.86 -7.30 4.92
N ILE A 6 -6.34 -6.44 5.80
CA ILE A 6 -5.23 -5.55 5.50
C ILE A 6 -4.16 -5.77 6.53
N SER A 7 -2.93 -5.95 6.08
CA SER A 7 -1.74 -5.93 6.92
C SER A 7 -0.81 -4.83 6.47
N LEU A 8 -0.17 -4.21 7.46
CA LEU A 8 0.85 -3.20 7.29
C LEU A 8 2.07 -3.60 8.11
N SER A 9 3.25 -3.47 7.52
CA SER A 9 4.52 -3.54 8.24
C SER A 9 5.43 -2.41 7.80
N VAL A 10 6.24 -1.94 8.73
CA VAL A 10 7.27 -0.91 8.51
C VAL A 10 8.57 -1.44 9.11
N ASN A 11 9.65 -1.41 8.33
CA ASN A 11 10.95 -1.97 8.71
C ASN A 11 10.83 -3.41 9.23
N ASP A 12 10.02 -4.22 8.53
CA ASP A 12 9.69 -5.62 8.87
C ASP A 12 8.96 -5.81 10.22
N VAL A 13 8.55 -4.73 10.89
CA VAL A 13 7.74 -4.74 12.10
C VAL A 13 6.26 -4.58 11.74
N PRO A 14 5.38 -5.52 12.13
CA PRO A 14 3.94 -5.36 11.94
C PRO A 14 3.41 -4.13 12.69
N ILE A 15 2.57 -3.33 12.02
CA ILE A 15 1.89 -2.18 12.62
C ILE A 15 0.46 -2.58 12.94
N GLU A 16 0.07 -2.46 14.21
CA GLU A 16 -1.33 -2.63 14.61
C GLU A 16 -2.18 -1.51 14.02
N ILE A 17 -3.20 -1.88 13.25
CA ILE A 17 -4.11 -0.96 12.57
C ILE A 17 -5.56 -1.28 12.94
N ASP A 18 -6.30 -0.27 13.35
CA ASP A 18 -7.71 -0.39 13.66
C ASP A 18 -8.58 -0.41 12.38
N TYR A 19 -9.90 -0.53 12.56
CA TYR A 19 -10.84 -0.56 11.44
C TYR A 19 -10.81 0.72 10.57
N PHE A 20 -10.59 1.89 11.18
CA PHE A 20 -10.51 3.14 10.44
C PHE A 20 -9.26 3.18 9.57
N VAL A 21 -8.10 2.85 10.13
CA VAL A 21 -6.82 2.84 9.40
C VAL A 21 -6.86 1.79 8.27
N GLN A 22 -7.42 0.61 8.54
CA GLN A 22 -7.66 -0.41 7.51
C GLN A 22 -8.52 0.17 6.37
N GLY A 23 -9.68 0.73 6.69
CA GLY A 23 -10.56 1.35 5.68
C GLY A 23 -9.85 2.45 4.89
N PHE A 24 -9.12 3.35 5.57
CA PHE A 24 -8.41 4.44 4.92
C PHE A 24 -7.35 3.93 3.93
N ILE A 25 -6.54 2.94 4.34
CA ILE A 25 -5.54 2.31 3.46
C ILE A 25 -6.22 1.67 2.24
N ASP A 26 -7.30 0.90 2.42
CA ASP A 26 -8.02 0.26 1.31
C ASP A 26 -8.50 1.28 0.27
N HIS A 27 -9.10 2.39 0.73
CA HIS A 27 -9.64 3.41 -0.16
C HIS A 27 -8.54 4.23 -0.86
N VAL A 28 -7.47 4.59 -0.16
CA VAL A 28 -6.33 5.31 -0.78
C VAL A 28 -5.65 4.43 -1.82
N MET A 29 -5.34 3.18 -1.48
CA MET A 29 -4.72 2.24 -2.41
C MET A 29 -5.64 1.92 -3.58
N GLY A 30 -6.95 1.74 -3.33
CA GLY A 30 -7.96 1.59 -4.37
C GLY A 30 -8.00 2.78 -5.33
N GLY A 31 -8.00 4.00 -4.81
CA GLY A 31 -7.98 5.24 -5.59
C GLY A 31 -6.72 5.42 -6.44
N ILE A 32 -5.56 5.05 -5.89
CA ILE A 32 -4.30 5.03 -6.65
C ILE A 32 -4.41 4.04 -7.80
N LEU A 33 -4.82 2.81 -7.53
CA LEU A 33 -4.84 1.74 -8.53
C LEU A 33 -5.79 2.06 -9.68
N VAL A 34 -7.04 2.46 -9.41
CA VAL A 34 -8.01 2.83 -10.47
C VAL A 34 -7.51 3.95 -11.38
N SER A 35 -6.56 4.77 -10.91
CA SER A 35 -5.94 5.83 -11.72
C SER A 35 -4.82 5.32 -12.64
N LEU A 36 -4.37 4.07 -12.49
CA LEU A 36 -3.36 3.42 -13.32
C LEU A 36 -4.00 2.60 -14.43
N GLU A 37 -3.51 2.77 -15.65
CA GLU A 37 -3.97 2.00 -16.81
C GLU A 37 -3.71 0.49 -16.63
N GLY A 38 -4.67 -0.33 -17.07
CA GLY A 38 -4.54 -1.78 -17.03
C GLY A 38 -4.75 -2.42 -15.65
N THR A 39 -5.15 -1.64 -14.64
CA THR A 39 -5.56 -2.18 -13.33
C THR A 39 -7.05 -2.52 -13.30
N GLY A 40 -7.42 -3.46 -12.42
CA GLY A 40 -8.80 -3.90 -12.24
C GLY A 40 -9.18 -3.95 -10.76
N GLU A 41 -10.27 -4.66 -10.45
CA GLU A 41 -10.72 -4.84 -9.06
C GLU A 41 -9.64 -5.51 -8.21
N ILE A 42 -9.46 -5.01 -6.97
CA ILE A 42 -8.55 -5.61 -5.99
C ILE A 42 -9.15 -6.89 -5.42
N LYS A 43 -8.55 -8.04 -5.78
CA LYS A 43 -8.74 -9.32 -5.08
C LYS A 43 -7.58 -9.58 -4.13
N THR A 44 -6.36 -9.41 -4.64
CA THR A 44 -5.13 -9.37 -3.85
C THR A 44 -4.30 -8.18 -4.27
N LEU A 45 -3.70 -7.50 -3.30
CA LEU A 45 -2.74 -6.44 -3.54
C LEU A 45 -1.55 -6.66 -2.61
N ASP A 46 -0.35 -6.57 -3.17
CA ASP A 46 0.88 -6.43 -2.41
C ASP A 46 1.61 -5.20 -2.91
N VAL A 47 1.89 -4.27 -2.00
CA VAL A 47 2.72 -3.10 -2.26
C VAL A 47 3.90 -3.15 -1.32
N SER A 48 5.10 -3.07 -1.88
CA SER A 48 6.34 -2.95 -1.12
C SER A 48 7.06 -1.67 -1.51
N ILE A 49 7.58 -0.96 -0.51
CA ILE A 49 8.47 0.17 -0.72
C ILE A 49 9.80 -0.14 -0.04
N GLU A 50 10.87 -0.07 -0.81
CA GLU A 50 12.26 -0.28 -0.36
C GLU A 50 13.07 0.94 -0.79
N GLY A 51 13.47 1.78 0.16
CA GLY A 51 14.12 3.06 -0.16
C GLY A 51 13.21 3.97 -1.00
N ASP A 52 13.59 4.18 -2.27
CA ASP A 52 12.83 4.99 -3.24
C ASP A 52 12.00 4.17 -4.23
N GLU A 53 12.10 2.84 -4.21
CA GLU A 53 11.44 1.97 -5.18
C GLU A 53 10.10 1.45 -4.64
N VAL A 54 9.05 1.58 -5.44
CA VAL A 54 7.72 1.02 -5.20
C VAL A 54 7.50 -0.15 -6.13
N ARG A 55 7.13 -1.31 -5.57
CA ARG A 55 6.66 -2.46 -6.34
C ARG A 55 5.22 -2.75 -6.00
N ILE A 56 4.42 -2.99 -7.02
CA ILE A 56 2.99 -3.26 -6.92
C ILE A 56 2.71 -4.57 -7.61
N ASN A 57 2.15 -5.52 -6.88
CA ASN A 57 1.59 -6.74 -7.43
C ASN A 57 0.07 -6.74 -7.18
N LEU A 58 -0.69 -6.65 -8.27
CA LEU A 58 -2.14 -6.68 -8.25
C LEU A 58 -2.61 -8.00 -8.84
N ASN A 59 -3.37 -8.78 -8.07
CA ASN A 59 -3.95 -10.04 -8.49
C ASN A 59 -2.92 -11.05 -9.06
N GLY A 60 -1.69 -11.03 -8.55
CA GLY A 60 -0.59 -11.91 -9.01
C GLY A 60 0.24 -11.34 -10.16
N ALA A 61 -0.11 -10.18 -10.71
CA ALA A 61 0.61 -9.53 -11.80
C ALA A 61 1.32 -8.24 -11.34
N VAL A 62 2.55 -8.03 -11.80
CA VAL A 62 3.29 -6.80 -11.55
C VAL A 62 2.64 -5.65 -12.33
N VAL A 63 2.34 -4.55 -11.64
CA VAL A 63 1.84 -3.32 -12.26
C VAL A 63 3.04 -2.45 -12.64
N PRO A 64 3.30 -2.20 -13.94
CA PRO A 64 4.38 -1.32 -14.35
C PRO A 64 4.05 0.13 -13.98
N ILE A 65 5.01 0.82 -13.37
CA ILE A 65 4.89 2.24 -13.03
C ILE A 65 6.11 3.01 -13.52
N ASN A 66 5.91 4.26 -13.91
CA ASN A 66 6.99 5.15 -14.31
C ASN A 66 7.58 5.90 -13.09
N PRO A 67 8.73 6.59 -13.23
CA PRO A 67 9.36 7.30 -12.10
C PRO A 67 8.50 8.37 -11.43
N PHE A 68 7.60 9.02 -12.19
CA PHE A 68 6.68 10.00 -11.64
C PHE A 68 5.64 9.33 -10.72
N VAL A 69 4.98 8.28 -11.22
CA VAL A 69 4.00 7.48 -10.48
C VAL A 69 4.65 6.87 -9.23
N ASN A 70 5.85 6.32 -9.36
CA ASN A 70 6.62 5.78 -8.24
C ASN A 70 6.78 6.80 -7.10
N LYS A 71 7.20 8.04 -7.41
CA LYS A 71 7.36 9.10 -6.42
C LYS A 71 6.03 9.50 -5.76
N ILE A 72 4.95 9.62 -6.55
CA ILE A 72 3.63 9.98 -6.03
C ILE A 72 3.12 8.91 -5.05
N ILE A 73 3.20 7.63 -5.43
CA ILE A 73 2.75 6.53 -4.57
C ILE A 73 3.61 6.47 -3.32
N ARG A 74 4.94 6.52 -3.46
CA ARG A 74 5.86 6.50 -2.33
C ARG A 74 5.54 7.59 -1.31
N ASN A 75 5.45 8.83 -1.75
CA ASN A 75 5.27 9.97 -0.85
C ASN A 75 3.87 9.96 -0.20
N THR A 76 2.84 9.56 -0.95
CA THR A 76 1.48 9.42 -0.42
C THR A 76 1.42 8.35 0.66
N VAL A 77 1.95 7.16 0.38
CA VAL A 77 1.91 6.04 1.33
C VAL A 77 2.82 6.30 2.53
N ALA A 78 4.01 6.86 2.33
CA ALA A 78 4.89 7.26 3.44
C ALA A 78 4.25 8.33 4.32
N GLY A 79 3.61 9.35 3.74
CA GLY A 79 2.88 10.36 4.49
C GLY A 79 1.76 9.75 5.34
N MET A 80 0.95 8.87 4.74
CA MET A 80 -0.12 8.14 5.44
C MET A 80 0.42 7.33 6.62
N VAL A 81 1.48 6.54 6.41
CA VAL A 81 2.05 5.64 7.41
C VAL A 81 2.83 6.37 8.50
N SER A 82 3.47 7.50 8.19
CA SER A 82 4.29 8.28 9.14
C SER A 82 3.53 8.80 10.36
N SER A 83 2.21 8.92 10.25
CA SER A 83 1.35 9.39 11.34
C SER A 83 0.92 8.28 12.31
N LEU A 84 1.23 7.02 11.99
CA LEU A 84 0.78 5.88 12.77
C LEU A 84 1.64 5.66 14.01
N LYS A 85 0.99 5.29 15.11
CA LYS A 85 1.67 4.94 16.36
C LYS A 85 2.65 3.79 16.12
N GLY A 86 3.87 3.94 16.62
CA GLY A 86 4.93 2.94 16.46
C GLY A 86 5.78 3.11 15.20
N VAL A 87 5.46 4.09 14.34
CA VAL A 87 6.29 4.45 13.18
C VAL A 87 7.17 5.66 13.55
N SER A 88 8.49 5.50 13.43
CA SER A 88 9.48 6.58 13.64
C SER A 88 10.22 6.91 12.34
N GLU A 89 10.80 5.89 11.72
CA GLU A 89 11.49 5.96 10.43
C GLU A 89 10.91 4.92 9.48
N ILE A 90 10.92 5.22 8.18
CA ILE A 90 10.38 4.35 7.14
C ILE A 90 11.50 4.03 6.14
N ASN A 91 12.24 2.95 6.40
CA ASN A 91 13.28 2.43 5.50
C ASN A 91 12.68 1.43 4.51
N SER A 92 11.77 0.59 4.99
CA SER A 92 10.95 -0.30 4.18
C SER A 92 9.51 -0.32 4.69
N MET A 93 8.57 -0.65 3.81
CA MET A 93 7.20 -0.95 4.22
C MET A 93 6.55 -1.96 3.28
N ARG A 94 5.56 -2.67 3.81
CA ARG A 94 4.71 -3.58 3.04
C ARG A 94 3.26 -3.41 3.44
N ILE A 95 2.40 -3.27 2.43
CA ILE A 95 0.95 -3.31 2.54
C ILE A 95 0.46 -4.54 1.79
N SER A 96 -0.33 -5.38 2.44
CA SER A 96 -1.00 -6.50 1.79
C SER A 96 -2.50 -6.40 2.03
N ILE A 97 -3.27 -6.48 0.94
CA ILE A 97 -4.74 -6.55 0.98
C ILE A 97 -5.15 -7.92 0.44
N ARG A 98 -6.04 -8.59 1.16
CA ARG A 98 -6.61 -9.89 0.80
C ARG A 98 -8.13 -9.84 0.92
N ARG A 99 -8.81 -10.50 -0.01
CA ARG A 99 -10.25 -10.68 -0.01
C ARG A 99 -10.61 -12.14 0.24
#